data_AF-A0A133QDA5-F1
#
_entry.id   AF-A0A133QDA5-F1
#
_cell.length_a   1.000
_cell.length_b   1.000
_cell.length_c   1.000
_cell.angle_alpha   90.00
_cell.angle_beta   90.00
_cell.angle_gamma   90.00
#
_symmetry.space_group_name_H-M   'P 1'
#
loop_
_entity.id
_entity.type
_entity.pdbx_description
1 polymer ?
#
loop_
_entity_poly.entity_id
_entity_poly.type
_entity_poly.pdbx_seq_one_letter_code
_entity_poly.pdbx_strand_id
1 'polypeptide(L)'
;MEGDVYIKFVHYSSFKCAKEKWEERKNRIDWDNIFVLLEGPSFTPELLDMCAEVEYPLSVMGPENPEIEATYPFYHGFKWYNNWRSGKSLDYKHIFSLKRYLDDFDYISFLNGNKS
;
A
#
# COMPACT_ATOMS: atom_id res chain seq x y z
N MET A 1 11.11 -16.78 18.76
CA MET A 1 11.62 -15.57 18.06
C MET A 1 10.51 -15.14 17.12
N GLU A 2 9.39 -14.63 17.61
CA GLU A 2 8.27 -14.26 16.74
C GLU A 2 7.66 -12.97 17.27
N GLY A 3 7.55 -11.98 16.38
CA GLY A 3 6.97 -10.66 16.68
C GLY A 3 7.76 -9.46 16.15
N ASP A 4 9.01 -9.63 15.71
CA ASP A 4 9.81 -8.50 15.23
C ASP A 4 9.42 -8.10 13.81
N VAL A 5 9.18 -6.80 13.61
CA VAL A 5 8.92 -6.20 12.30
C VAL A 5 10.16 -5.42 11.85
N TYR A 6 10.63 -5.70 10.62
CA TYR A 6 11.79 -5.02 10.04
C TYR A 6 11.37 -3.94 9.05
N ILE A 7 11.86 -2.73 9.27
CA ILE A 7 11.62 -1.58 8.39
C ILE A 7 12.89 -1.29 7.59
N LYS A 8 12.76 -1.23 6.26
CA LYS A 8 13.88 -0.90 5.35
C LYS A 8 13.82 0.60 4.99
N PHE A 9 14.81 1.35 5.46
CA PHE A 9 14.95 2.78 5.18
C PHE A 9 15.78 3.02 3.92
N VAL A 10 15.15 3.47 2.83
CA VAL A 10 15.78 3.53 1.49
C VAL A 10 16.31 4.91 1.07
N HIS A 11 15.94 5.99 1.77
CA HIS A 11 16.26 7.38 1.37
C HIS A 11 17.11 8.16 2.39
N TYR A 12 17.67 7.48 3.40
CA TYR A 12 18.45 8.13 4.45
C TYR A 12 19.92 7.75 4.39
N SER A 13 20.80 8.72 4.60
CA SER A 13 22.25 8.52 4.59
C SER A 13 22.78 7.70 5.77
N SER A 14 21.97 7.54 6.83
CA SER A 14 22.30 6.69 7.98
C SER A 14 21.03 6.26 8.72
N PHE A 15 21.15 5.18 9.49
CA PHE A 15 20.08 4.73 10.39
C PHE A 15 19.68 5.80 11.42
N LYS A 16 20.64 6.58 11.94
CA LYS A 16 20.35 7.65 12.90
C LYS A 16 19.37 8.68 12.31
N CYS A 17 19.66 9.17 11.11
CA CYS A 17 18.79 10.12 10.40
C CYS A 17 17.41 9.51 10.12
N ALA A 18 17.36 8.25 9.70
CA ALA A 18 16.12 7.52 9.48
C ALA A 18 15.27 7.40 10.75
N LYS A 19 15.90 7.04 11.88
CA LYS A 19 15.25 6.91 13.18
C LYS A 19 14.71 8.24 13.68
N GLU A 20 15.49 9.32 13.62
CA GLU A 20 15.04 10.66 14.02
C GLU A 20 13.80 11.09 13.22
N LYS A 21 13.81 10.83 11.91
CA LYS A 21 12.70 11.12 11.02
C LYS A 21 11.50 10.20 11.18
N TRP A 22 11.69 8.96 11.61
CA TRP A 22 10.61 8.05 12.00
C TRP A 22 9.91 8.56 13.27
N GLU A 23 10.69 8.88 14.31
CA GLU A 23 10.20 9.40 15.58
C GLU A 23 9.43 10.72 15.41
N GLU A 24 9.92 11.65 14.58
CA GLU A 24 9.21 12.88 14.24
C GLU A 24 7.86 12.61 13.57
N ARG A 25 7.82 11.69 12.59
CA ARG A 25 6.63 11.48 11.75
C ARG A 25 5.54 10.68 12.44
N LYS A 26 5.89 9.68 13.26
CA LYS A 26 4.90 8.88 13.98
C LYS A 26 4.08 9.72 14.98
N ASN A 27 4.67 10.81 15.50
CA ASN A 27 3.97 11.74 16.39
C ASN A 27 2.94 12.64 15.68
N ARG A 28 2.90 12.62 14.33
CA ARG A 28 1.92 13.39 13.53
C ARG A 28 0.74 12.53 13.07
N ILE A 29 0.66 11.28 13.52
CA ILE A 29 -0.44 10.37 13.19
C ILE A 29 -1.71 10.91 13.83
N ASP A 30 -2.73 11.12 13.00
CA ASP A 30 -4.10 11.39 13.42
C ASP A 30 -4.84 10.05 13.56
N TRP A 31 -4.95 9.57 14.81
CA TRP A 31 -5.49 8.25 15.10
C TRP A 31 -6.97 8.11 14.81
N ASP A 32 -7.71 9.23 14.77
CA ASP A 32 -9.13 9.25 14.42
C ASP A 32 -9.35 9.20 12.90
N ASN A 33 -8.29 9.28 12.09
CA ASN A 33 -8.35 9.44 10.64
C ASN A 33 -7.27 8.61 9.91
N ILE A 34 -7.24 7.31 10.19
CA ILE A 34 -6.28 6.36 9.61
C ILE A 34 -6.85 5.69 8.36
N PHE A 35 -6.01 5.59 7.33
CA PHE A 35 -6.27 4.83 6.11
C PHE A 35 -5.08 3.91 5.83
N VAL A 36 -5.36 2.67 5.43
CA VAL A 36 -4.34 1.63 5.21
C VAL A 36 -4.29 1.27 3.74
N LEU A 37 -3.09 1.33 3.16
CA LEU A 37 -2.81 0.83 1.82
C LEU A 37 -1.78 -0.28 1.92
N LEU A 38 -2.13 -1.46 1.43
CA LEU A 38 -1.25 -2.62 1.35
C LEU A 38 -0.96 -2.92 -0.11
N GLU A 39 0.31 -2.99 -0.50
CA GLU A 39 0.70 -3.39 -1.86
C GLU A 39 1.64 -4.60 -1.86
N GLY A 40 1.47 -5.47 -2.85
CA GLY A 40 2.29 -6.67 -2.98
C GLY A 40 2.06 -7.41 -4.29
N PRO A 41 3.03 -8.22 -4.76
CA PRO A 41 2.88 -8.99 -5.99
C PRO A 41 1.95 -10.20 -5.85
N SER A 42 1.62 -10.60 -4.61
CA SER A 42 0.84 -11.80 -4.32
C SER A 42 0.31 -11.73 -2.89
N PHE A 43 -0.86 -12.32 -2.66
CA PHE A 43 -1.49 -12.42 -1.34
C PHE A 43 -2.02 -13.84 -1.13
N THR A 44 -1.92 -14.35 0.09
CA THR A 44 -2.59 -15.60 0.45
C THR A 44 -4.03 -15.30 0.90
N PRO A 45 -4.96 -16.27 0.77
CA PRO A 45 -6.32 -16.10 1.28
C PRO A 45 -6.35 -15.73 2.77
N GLU A 46 -5.48 -16.35 3.59
CA GLU A 46 -5.44 -16.09 5.03
C GLU A 46 -5.04 -14.62 5.33
N LEU A 47 -4.14 -14.05 4.54
CA LEU A 47 -3.76 -12.63 4.69
C LEU A 47 -4.91 -11.71 4.27
N LEU A 48 -5.65 -12.06 3.22
CA LEU A 48 -6.81 -11.28 2.77
C LEU A 48 -7.96 -11.37 3.77
N ASP A 49 -8.18 -12.54 4.38
CA ASP A 49 -9.13 -12.71 5.48
C ASP A 49 -8.73 -11.86 6.68
N MET A 50 -7.44 -11.83 7.05
CA MET A 50 -6.95 -10.91 8.09
C MET A 50 -7.16 -9.43 7.72
N CYS A 51 -7.04 -9.06 6.44
CA CYS A 51 -7.30 -7.70 5.98
C CYS A 51 -8.78 -7.32 6.11
N ALA A 52 -9.69 -8.29 5.95
CA ALA A 52 -11.13 -8.06 6.09
C ALA A 52 -11.53 -7.73 7.55
N GLU A 53 -10.74 -8.15 8.53
CA GLU A 53 -10.95 -7.90 9.96
C GLU A 53 -10.29 -6.59 10.45
N VAL A 54 -9.60 -5.84 9.57
CA VAL A 54 -8.96 -4.58 9.96
C VAL A 54 -10.03 -3.50 10.21
N GLU A 55 -9.98 -2.88 11.39
CA GLU A 55 -10.95 -1.86 11.82
C GLU A 55 -10.88 -0.54 11.03
N TYR A 56 -9.75 -0.30 10.36
CA TYR A 56 -9.52 0.90 9.56
C TYR A 56 -9.88 0.68 8.09
N PRO A 57 -10.31 1.73 7.35
CA PRO A 57 -10.40 1.68 5.90
C PRO A 57 -9.10 1.17 5.29
N LEU A 58 -9.21 0.04 4.58
CA LEU A 58 -8.08 -0.67 3.99
C LEU A 58 -8.34 -0.92 2.51
N SER A 59 -7.33 -0.70 1.69
CA SER A 59 -7.30 -1.12 0.29
C SER A 59 -6.04 -1.93 0.02
N VAL A 60 -6.20 -3.03 -0.71
CA VAL A 60 -5.11 -3.91 -1.16
C VAL A 60 -4.88 -3.71 -2.65
N MET A 61 -3.63 -3.48 -3.04
CA MET A 61 -3.22 -3.36 -4.43
C MET A 61 -2.36 -4.56 -4.82
N GLY A 62 -2.74 -5.23 -5.90
CA GLY A 62 -2.07 -6.43 -6.38
C GLY A 62 -2.27 -6.69 -7.87
N PRO A 63 -1.82 -7.84 -8.40
CA PRO A 63 -2.09 -8.23 -9.78
C PRO A 63 -3.59 -8.37 -10.05
N GLU A 64 -4.01 -8.11 -11.29
CA GLU A 64 -5.39 -8.38 -11.72
C GLU A 64 -5.76 -9.84 -11.43
N ASN A 65 -6.84 -10.03 -10.67
CA ASN A 65 -7.36 -11.34 -10.33
C ASN A 65 -8.88 -11.23 -10.09
N PRO A 66 -9.70 -11.54 -11.12
CA PRO A 66 -11.15 -11.40 -11.03
C PRO A 66 -11.80 -12.18 -9.89
N GLU A 67 -11.24 -13.33 -9.50
CA GLU A 67 -11.79 -14.13 -8.40
C GLU A 67 -11.55 -13.46 -7.05
N ILE A 68 -10.35 -12.92 -6.83
CA ILE A 68 -10.02 -12.17 -5.62
C ILE A 68 -10.80 -10.86 -5.57
N GLU A 69 -10.86 -10.11 -6.68
CA GLU A 69 -11.61 -8.85 -6.80
C GLU A 69 -13.11 -9.05 -6.52
N ALA A 70 -13.69 -10.18 -6.95
CA ALA A 70 -15.09 -10.51 -6.66
C ALA A 70 -15.32 -10.94 -5.20
N THR A 71 -14.31 -11.51 -4.54
CA THR A 71 -14.41 -12.04 -3.17
C THR A 71 -14.12 -10.98 -2.12
N TYR A 72 -13.14 -10.11 -2.38
CA TYR A 72 -12.63 -9.11 -1.45
C TYR A 72 -12.80 -7.71 -2.05
N PRO A 73 -13.87 -6.96 -1.68
CA PRO A 73 -14.18 -5.66 -2.26
C PRO A 73 -13.08 -4.59 -2.08
N PHE A 74 -12.20 -4.77 -1.09
CA PHE A 74 -11.05 -3.90 -0.85
C PHE A 74 -9.83 -4.23 -1.72
N TYR A 75 -9.87 -5.29 -2.52
CA TYR A 75 -8.78 -5.69 -3.39
C TYR A 75 -8.94 -5.05 -4.76
N HIS A 76 -7.87 -4.42 -5.24
CA HIS A 76 -7.82 -3.74 -6.53
C HIS A 76 -6.67 -4.29 -7.37
N GLY A 77 -7.03 -4.89 -8.51
CA GLY A 77 -6.10 -5.45 -9.47
C GLY A 77 -5.48 -4.42 -10.41
N PHE A 78 -4.18 -4.52 -10.68
CA PHE A 78 -3.49 -3.66 -11.64
C PHE A 78 -2.57 -4.42 -12.58
N LYS A 79 -2.62 -4.08 -13.89
CA LYS A 79 -1.77 -4.68 -14.95
C LYS A 79 -0.28 -4.50 -14.73
N TRP A 80 0.12 -3.44 -14.06
CA TRP A 80 1.54 -3.13 -13.89
C TRP A 80 2.26 -4.11 -12.96
N TYR A 81 1.55 -4.99 -12.25
CA TYR A 81 2.17 -6.11 -11.53
C TYR A 81 2.70 -7.22 -12.44
N ASN A 82 2.31 -7.30 -13.72
CA ASN A 82 2.80 -8.34 -14.65
C ASN A 82 4.33 -8.37 -14.82
N ASN A 83 4.98 -7.22 -14.62
CA ASN A 83 6.44 -7.08 -14.60
C ASN A 83 6.89 -6.45 -13.28
N TRP A 84 6.34 -6.93 -12.17
CA TRP A 84 6.56 -6.34 -10.85
C TRP A 84 8.03 -6.38 -10.43
N ARG A 85 8.43 -5.35 -9.68
CA ARG A 85 9.63 -5.32 -8.86
C ARG A 85 9.40 -4.37 -7.69
N SER A 86 10.18 -4.51 -6.61
CA SER A 86 10.11 -3.59 -5.48
C SER A 86 10.32 -2.13 -5.95
N GLY A 87 9.44 -1.22 -5.53
CA GLY A 87 9.47 0.19 -5.91
C GLY A 87 8.81 0.53 -7.25
N LYS A 88 8.28 -0.45 -8.00
CA LYS A 88 7.63 -0.20 -9.30
C LYS A 88 6.47 0.79 -9.24
N SER A 89 5.69 0.76 -8.16
CA SER A 89 4.57 1.70 -7.94
C SER A 89 5.02 3.17 -8.01
N LEU A 90 6.29 3.46 -7.65
CA LEU A 90 6.86 4.80 -7.66
C LEU A 90 7.47 5.22 -9.02
N ASP A 91 7.55 4.31 -9.99
CA ASP A 91 8.06 4.64 -11.32
C ASP A 91 7.09 5.56 -12.07
N TYR A 92 7.64 6.47 -12.87
CA TYR A 92 6.87 7.19 -13.87
C TYR A 92 6.45 6.27 -15.01
N LYS A 93 5.21 6.42 -15.48
CA LYS A 93 4.67 5.60 -16.58
C LYS A 93 5.36 5.87 -17.93
N HIS A 94 5.78 7.12 -18.13
CA HIS A 94 6.47 7.57 -19.34
C HIS A 94 7.55 8.59 -18.96
N ILE A 95 8.60 8.71 -19.77
CA ILE A 95 9.76 9.57 -19.49
C ILE A 95 9.40 11.08 -19.39
N PHE A 96 8.29 11.49 -19.98
CA PHE A 96 7.77 12.88 -19.94
C PHE A 96 6.53 13.03 -19.07
N SER A 97 6.09 11.96 -18.40
CA SER A 97 4.88 11.98 -17.57
C SER A 97 5.26 12.23 -16.12
N LEU A 98 4.50 13.09 -15.44
CA LEU A 98 4.55 13.21 -13.98
C LEU A 98 3.74 12.11 -13.28
N LYS A 99 2.92 11.35 -14.04
CA LYS A 99 2.11 10.25 -13.50
C LYS A 99 2.95 9.02 -13.21
N ARG A 100 2.83 8.52 -11.99
CA ARG A 100 3.36 7.24 -11.52
C ARG A 100 2.34 6.12 -11.68
N TYR A 101 2.76 4.88 -11.50
CA TYR A 101 1.83 3.74 -11.45
C TYR A 101 0.90 3.80 -10.25
N LEU A 102 1.41 4.27 -9.10
CA LEU A 102 0.62 4.44 -7.88
C LEU A 102 -0.55 5.42 -8.06
N ASP A 103 -0.43 6.40 -8.98
CA ASP A 103 -1.47 7.38 -9.27
C ASP A 103 -2.71 6.77 -9.99
N ASP A 104 -2.67 5.49 -10.35
CA ASP A 104 -3.86 4.77 -10.88
C ASP A 104 -4.85 4.37 -9.79
N PHE A 105 -4.43 4.36 -8.53
CA PHE A 105 -5.32 4.07 -7.41
C PHE A 105 -6.26 5.26 -7.18
N ASP A 106 -7.56 4.98 -6.99
CA ASP A 106 -8.56 6.02 -6.76
C ASP A 106 -8.55 6.48 -5.30
N TYR A 107 -7.58 7.32 -4.98
CA TYR A 107 -7.44 7.96 -3.67
C TYR A 107 -8.67 8.78 -3.27
N ILE A 108 -9.37 9.39 -4.23
CA ILE A 108 -10.50 10.26 -3.92
C ILE A 108 -11.67 9.43 -3.41
N SER A 109 -12.01 8.35 -4.09
CA SER A 109 -13.07 7.46 -3.62
C SER A 109 -12.70 6.79 -2.29
N PHE A 110 -11.47 6.30 -2.16
CA PHE A 110 -10.98 5.65 -0.94
C PHE A 110 -11.04 6.58 0.28
N LEU A 111 -10.49 7.80 0.19
CA LEU A 111 -10.44 8.75 1.30
C LEU A 111 -11.82 9.32 1.68
N ASN A 112 -12.78 9.33 0.75
CA ASN A 112 -14.14 9.77 1.02
C ASN A 112 -15.06 8.64 1.50
N GLY A 113 -14.55 7.41 1.67
CA GLY A 113 -15.35 6.28 2.12
C GLY A 113 -16.40 5.83 1.10
N ASN A 114 -16.23 6.17 -0.18
CA ASN A 114 -17.08 5.68 -1.24
C ASN A 114 -16.82 4.18 -1.39
N LYS A 115 -17.76 3.37 -0.88
CA LYS A 115 -17.85 1.94 -1.20
C LYS A 115 -18.15 1.84 -2.70
N SER A 116 -17.12 1.55 -3.50
CA SER A 116 -17.31 1.02 -4.86
C SER A 116 -17.90 -0.39 -4.78
#